data_AF-A0A2E7MK71-F1
#
_entry.id   AF-A0A2E7MK71-F1
#
_cell.length_a   1.000
_cell.length_b   1.000
_cell.length_c   1.000
_cell.angle_alpha   90.00
_cell.angle_beta   90.00
_cell.angle_gamma   90.00
#
_symmetry.space_group_name_H-M   'P 1'
#
loop_
_entity.id
_entity.type
_entity.pdbx_description
1 polymer ?
#
loop_
_entity_poly.entity_id
_entity_poly.type
_entity_poly.pdbx_seq_one_letter_code
_entity_poly.pdbx_strand_id
1 'polypeptide(L)'
;MPARQCSHLSHAMIVPHMFGLPTPIDELLQLGLLIIEDCAMAIGAVHRGRKVGSFGKLSICSFYATKMFSAAGEGGYLRIRRNWPKR
;
A
#
# COMPACT_ATOMS: atom_id res chain seq x y z
N MET A 1 -5.15 16.64 2.75
CA MET A 1 -6.31 16.62 3.66
C MET A 1 -7.02 15.24 3.73
N PRO A 2 -6.32 14.10 3.96
CA PRO A 2 -6.97 12.79 4.18
C PRO A 2 -7.65 12.68 5.56
N ALA A 3 -7.24 13.48 6.54
CA ALA A 3 -7.79 13.48 7.89
C ALA A 3 -9.29 13.86 7.98
N ARG A 4 -9.86 14.54 6.96
CA ARG A 4 -11.28 14.94 6.97
C ARG A 4 -12.27 13.79 6.71
N GLN A 5 -11.81 12.66 6.17
CA GLN A 5 -12.66 11.50 5.86
C GLN A 5 -12.52 10.35 6.87
N CYS A 6 -11.55 10.41 7.78
CA CYS A 6 -11.38 9.42 8.82
C CYS A 6 -12.30 9.75 10.00
N SER A 7 -13.05 8.77 10.48
CA SER A 7 -13.89 8.89 11.67
C SER A 7 -13.34 8.01 12.79
N HIS A 8 -13.96 8.08 13.98
CA HIS A 8 -13.64 7.17 15.09
C HIS A 8 -13.90 5.69 14.77
N LEU A 9 -14.64 5.39 13.69
CA LEU A 9 -14.90 4.03 13.22
C LEU A 9 -13.89 3.56 12.16
N SER A 10 -13.00 4.45 11.69
CA SER A 10 -11.96 4.07 10.73
C SER A 10 -10.87 3.26 11.43
N HIS A 11 -10.60 2.05 10.93
CA HIS A 11 -9.58 1.16 11.49
C HIS A 11 -8.40 0.92 10.52
N ALA A 12 -8.62 1.15 9.22
CA ALA A 12 -7.64 0.93 8.18
C ALA A 12 -7.79 1.95 7.04
N MET A 13 -6.73 2.14 6.27
CA MET A 13 -6.68 3.00 5.09
C MET A 13 -5.95 2.28 3.96
N ILE A 14 -6.57 2.24 2.79
CA ILE A 14 -5.92 1.76 1.55
C ILE A 14 -5.26 2.96 0.88
N VAL A 15 -3.96 2.83 0.63
CA VAL A 15 -3.12 3.90 0.10
C VAL A 15 -2.58 3.47 -1.26
N PRO A 16 -3.20 3.90 -2.37
CA PRO A 16 -2.71 3.59 -3.70
C PRO A 16 -1.50 4.44 -4.07
N HIS A 17 -0.47 3.79 -4.60
CA HIS A 17 0.68 4.43 -5.26
C HIS A 17 0.39 4.50 -6.76
N MET A 18 -0.13 5.64 -7.20
CA MET A 18 -0.64 5.80 -8.55
C MET A 18 0.46 6.20 -9.54
N PHE A 19 0.31 5.75 -10.78
CA PHE A 19 1.16 6.16 -11.92
C PHE A 19 2.66 5.94 -11.73
N GLY A 20 3.06 4.90 -10.99
CA GLY A 20 4.47 4.63 -10.69
C GLY A 20 5.05 5.51 -9.59
N LEU A 21 4.28 6.45 -9.04
CA LEU A 21 4.74 7.44 -8.07
C LEU A 21 4.40 6.99 -6.64
N PRO A 22 5.38 7.02 -5.71
CA PRO A 22 5.11 6.83 -4.31
C PRO A 22 4.20 7.91 -3.75
N THR A 23 3.21 7.48 -2.97
CA THR A 23 2.35 8.37 -2.17
C THR A 23 3.16 8.87 -0.98
N PRO A 24 3.02 10.14 -0.57
CA PRO A 24 3.68 10.67 0.63
C PRO A 24 3.10 10.04 1.90
N ILE A 25 3.53 8.82 2.19
CA ILE A 25 2.93 7.92 3.18
C ILE A 25 3.30 8.27 4.62
N ASP A 26 4.35 9.07 4.84
CA ASP A 26 4.82 9.44 6.17
C ASP A 26 3.73 10.12 7.02
N GLU A 27 2.96 11.03 6.42
CA GLU A 27 1.86 11.73 7.10
C GLU A 27 0.68 10.80 7.39
N LEU A 28 0.44 9.81 6.52
CA LEU A 28 -0.65 8.85 6.68
C LEU A 28 -0.37 7.86 7.82
N LEU A 29 0.90 7.47 7.99
CA LEU A 29 1.32 6.60 9.09
C LEU A 29 1.10 7.24 10.46
N GLN A 30 1.14 8.57 10.55
CA GLN A 30 0.92 9.31 11.80
C GLN A 30 -0.54 9.29 12.26
N LEU A 31 -1.49 8.92 11.38
CA LEU A 31 -2.91 8.83 11.72
C LEU A 31 -3.26 7.63 12.61
N GLY A 32 -2.32 6.72 12.86
CA GLY A 32 -2.53 5.55 13.73
C GLY A 32 -3.45 4.47 13.14
N LEU A 33 -3.89 4.61 11.89
CA LEU A 33 -4.69 3.62 11.18
C LEU A 33 -3.81 2.49 10.62
N LEU A 34 -4.41 1.31 10.44
CA LEU A 34 -3.75 0.22 9.72
C LEU A 34 -3.61 0.60 8.24
N ILE A 35 -2.37 0.84 7.80
CA ILE A 35 -2.10 1.15 6.39
C ILE A 35 -1.98 -0.13 5.56
N ILE A 36 -2.77 -0.17 4.50
CA ILE A 36 -2.72 -1.14 3.40
C ILE A 36 -2.17 -0.42 2.17
N GLU A 37 -0.99 -0.79 1.72
CA GLU A 37 -0.39 -0.22 0.51
C GLU A 37 -0.90 -0.94 -0.74
N ASP A 38 -1.44 -0.19 -1.69
CA ASP A 38 -1.72 -0.71 -3.03
C ASP A 38 -0.59 -0.32 -3.98
N CYS A 39 0.22 -1.33 -4.32
CA CYS A 39 1.40 -1.24 -5.18
C CYS A 39 1.12 -1.70 -6.62
N ALA A 40 -0.15 -1.89 -7.02
CA ALA A 40 -0.50 -2.41 -8.34
C ALA A 40 0.04 -1.57 -9.50
N MET A 41 0.29 -0.28 -9.29
CA MET A 41 0.82 0.64 -10.29
C MET A 41 2.20 1.19 -9.95
N ALA A 42 2.89 0.67 -8.93
CA ALA A 42 4.15 1.24 -8.46
C ALA A 42 5.17 0.19 -8.00
N ILE A 43 5.06 -1.06 -8.47
CA ILE A 43 6.06 -2.08 -8.13
C ILE A 43 7.47 -1.59 -8.49
N GLY A 44 8.38 -1.63 -7.51
CA GLY A 44 9.76 -1.15 -7.67
C GLY A 44 9.99 0.33 -7.30
N ALA A 45 8.94 1.14 -7.14
CA ALA A 45 9.08 2.55 -6.74
C ALA A 45 9.69 2.69 -5.33
N VAL A 46 10.38 3.81 -5.08
CA VAL A 46 11.14 4.06 -3.86
C VAL A 46 10.70 5.36 -3.23
N HIS A 47 10.39 5.32 -1.93
CA HIS A 47 10.14 6.49 -1.10
C HIS A 47 11.17 6.52 0.04
N ARG A 48 11.88 7.64 0.22
CA ARG A 48 12.89 7.79 1.30
C ARG A 48 13.86 6.59 1.44
N GLY A 49 14.38 6.11 0.30
CA GLY A 49 15.34 4.99 0.27
C GLY A 49 14.74 3.60 0.52
N ARG A 50 13.42 3.47 0.67
CA ARG A 50 12.73 2.19 0.88
C ARG A 50 11.70 1.93 -0.23
N LYS A 51 11.54 0.67 -0.65
CA LYS A 51 10.54 0.30 -1.67
C LYS A 51 9.12 0.53 -1.15
N VAL A 52 8.22 0.98 -2.03
CA VAL A 52 6.78 0.97 -1.75
C VAL A 52 6.29 -0.46 -1.46
N GLY A 53 5.25 -0.57 -0.65
CA GLY A 53 4.79 -1.84 -0.09
C GLY A 53 5.52 -2.24 1.20
N SER A 54 6.48 -1.43 1.68
CA SER A 54 7.26 -1.72 2.89
C SER A 54 6.93 -0.89 4.12
N PHE A 55 5.99 0.04 4.01
CA PHE A 55 5.66 1.01 5.04
C PHE A 55 4.48 0.55 5.90
N GLY A 56 3.41 0.09 5.26
CA GLY A 56 2.19 -0.41 5.87
C GLY A 56 2.34 -1.80 6.49
N LYS A 57 1.25 -2.27 7.11
CA LYS A 57 1.19 -3.61 7.72
C LYS A 57 0.93 -4.69 6.67
N LEU A 58 0.27 -4.31 5.59
CA LEU A 58 -0.10 -5.15 4.47
C LEU A 58 0.15 -4.38 3.18
N SER A 59 0.61 -5.08 2.15
CA SER A 59 0.72 -4.51 0.81
C SER A 59 0.22 -5.50 -0.23
N ILE A 60 -0.47 -5.01 -1.24
CA ILE A 60 -0.94 -5.78 -2.39
C ILE A 60 -0.23 -5.33 -3.66
N CYS A 61 -0.11 -6.24 -4.61
CA CYS A 61 0.23 -5.90 -5.99
C CYS A 61 -0.55 -6.79 -6.95
N SER A 62 -0.80 -6.27 -8.14
CA SER A 62 -1.44 -6.97 -9.24
C SER A 62 -0.42 -7.27 -10.33
N PHE A 63 -0.55 -8.46 -10.90
CA PHE A 63 0.23 -8.94 -12.05
C PHE A 63 -0.67 -9.19 -13.26
N TYR A 64 -1.79 -8.47 -13.35
CA TYR A 64 -2.68 -8.54 -14.50
C TYR A 64 -1.95 -8.20 -15.81
N ALA A 65 -2.48 -8.65 -16.93
CA ALA A 65 -1.88 -8.55 -18.27
C ALA A 65 -1.34 -7.14 -18.62
N THR A 66 -1.98 -6.08 -18.14
CA THR A 66 -1.62 -4.68 -18.44
C THR A 66 -0.73 -4.00 -17.38
N LYS A 67 -0.25 -4.72 -16.36
CA LYS A 67 0.62 -4.18 -15.30
C LYS A 67 2.09 -4.17 -15.72
N MET A 68 2.89 -3.30 -15.08
CA MET A 68 4.33 -3.16 -15.35
C MET A 68 5.11 -4.48 -15.21
N PHE A 69 4.68 -5.34 -14.27
CA PHE A 69 5.14 -6.70 -14.15
C PHE A 69 3.91 -7.61 -14.29
N SER A 70 3.89 -8.47 -15.30
CA SER A 70 2.73 -9.31 -15.62
C SER A 70 3.04 -10.79 -15.46
N ALA A 71 2.04 -11.56 -15.01
CA ALA A 71 2.09 -13.02 -14.96
C ALA A 71 1.70 -13.69 -16.29
N ALA A 72 1.64 -12.93 -17.40
CA ALA A 72 1.09 -13.37 -18.69
C ALA A 72 -0.36 -13.86 -18.59
N GLY A 73 -1.15 -13.23 -17.73
CA GLY A 73 -2.52 -13.61 -17.41
C GLY A 73 -3.02 -12.85 -16.18
N GLU A 74 -3.67 -13.57 -15.26
CA GLU A 74 -4.11 -13.03 -13.97
C GLU A 74 -3.12 -13.39 -12.87
N GLY A 75 -2.97 -12.50 -11.89
CA GLY A 75 -2.12 -12.76 -10.73
C GLY A 75 -2.03 -11.59 -9.77
N GLY A 76 -1.52 -11.88 -8.59
CA GLY A 76 -1.21 -10.90 -7.58
C GLY A 76 -0.43 -11.51 -6.42
N TYR A 77 0.10 -10.65 -5.57
CA TYR A 77 0.68 -11.09 -4.30
C TYR A 77 0.23 -10.20 -3.16
N LEU A 78 0.27 -10.81 -1.97
CA LEU A 78 0.06 -10.16 -0.70
C LEU A 78 1.34 -10.28 0.11
N ARG A 79 1.76 -9.19 0.74
CA ARG A 79 2.80 -9.24 1.78
C ARG A 79 2.21 -8.71 3.08
N ILE A 80 2.42 -9.47 4.16
CA ILE A 80 1.98 -9.13 5.51
C ILE A 80 3.21 -9.05 6.43
N ARG A 81 3.26 -8.06 7.33
CA ARG A 81 4.28 -8.02 8.38
C ARG A 81 3.92 -9.00 9.50
N ARG A 82 4.92 -9.76 9.97
CA ARG A 82 4.77 -10.79 11.02
C ARG A 82 4.15 -10.30 12.33
N ASN A 83 4.26 -9.00 12.65
CA ASN A 83 3.70 -8.41 13.87
C ASN A 83 2.27 -7.88 13.68
N TRP A 84 1.40 -8.74 13.16
CA TRP A 84 -0.02 -8.43 13.00
C TRP A 84 -0.70 -8.24 14.37
N PRO A 85 -1.55 -7.21 14.56
CA PRO A 85 -2.29 -7.04 15.80
C PRO A 85 -3.19 -8.25 16.02
N LYS A 86 -2.96 -8.99 17.11
CA LYS A 86 -3.92 -10.00 17.57
C LYS A 86 -5.08 -9.25 18.23
N ARG A 87 -6.31 -9.68 17.96
CA ARG A 87 -7.50 -9.17 18.63
C ARG A 87 -7.45 -9.50 20.12
#